data_AF-A0A235IJE2-F1
#
_entry.id   AF-A0A235IJE2-F1
#
_cell.length_a   1.000
_cell.length_b   1.000
_cell.length_c   1.000
_cell.angle_alpha   90.00
_cell.angle_beta   90.00
_cell.angle_gamma   90.00
#
_symmetry.space_group_name_H-M   'P 1'
#
loop_
_entity.id
_entity.type
_entity.pdbx_description
1 polymer ?
#
loop_
_entity_poly.entity_id
_entity_poly.type
_entity_poly.pdbx_seq_one_letter_code
_entity_poly.pdbx_strand_id
1 'polypeptide(L)'
;MHLSLSMFSKFKPDSYSIFVLLNKLALHKCGNLYRLVEIPLTYDGAGNHDCLDLAPAKGGKVGQIIQMWHDDGERQLVASSFHNWLEEYATGLESGQYVFSHEYGGIVKADSIWCL
;
A
#
# COMPACT_ATOMS: atom_id res chain seq x y z
N MET A 1 11.39 -2.11 28.12
CA MET A 1 11.22 -3.36 27.34
C MET A 1 12.09 -3.25 26.10
N HIS A 2 13.13 -4.07 26.01
CA HIS A 2 14.11 -4.08 24.93
C HIS A 2 13.73 -5.21 23.97
N LEU A 3 13.28 -4.88 22.76
CA LEU A 3 13.07 -5.90 21.73
C LEU A 3 14.43 -6.21 21.10
N SER A 4 14.96 -7.39 21.41
CA SER A 4 16.20 -7.95 20.85
C SER A 4 16.00 -8.28 19.37
N LEU A 5 16.96 -7.86 18.53
CA LEU A 5 17.08 -8.18 17.10
C LEU A 5 17.28 -9.68 16.79
N SER A 6 17.22 -10.57 17.78
CA SER A 6 17.46 -12.01 17.60
C SER A 6 16.29 -12.79 16.97
N MET A 7 15.17 -12.15 16.61
CA MET A 7 14.03 -12.85 15.99
C MET A 7 14.09 -12.89 14.45
N PHE A 8 15.14 -12.32 13.83
CA PHE A 8 15.26 -12.23 12.37
C PHE A 8 16.10 -13.33 11.69
N SER A 9 16.75 -14.23 12.44
CA SER A 9 17.70 -15.19 11.85
C SER A 9 17.10 -16.54 11.41
N LYS A 10 15.77 -16.70 11.35
CA LYS A 10 15.13 -17.99 11.03
C LYS A 10 14.07 -17.96 9.93
N PHE A 11 13.94 -16.86 9.19
CA PHE A 11 13.02 -16.82 8.05
C PHE A 11 13.71 -17.30 6.76
N LYS A 12 13.17 -18.37 6.17
CA LYS A 12 13.58 -18.86 4.85
C LYS A 12 13.24 -17.83 3.77
N PRO A 13 14.11 -17.62 2.77
CA PRO A 13 13.97 -16.54 1.80
C PRO A 13 13.14 -16.97 0.59
N ASP A 14 11.87 -17.36 0.77
CA ASP A 14 10.97 -17.69 -0.36
C ASP A 14 9.72 -16.79 -0.37
N SER A 15 9.79 -15.62 0.26
CA SER A 15 8.68 -14.68 0.32
C SER A 15 9.20 -13.25 0.20
N TYR A 16 9.25 -12.76 -1.04
CA TYR A 16 9.63 -11.38 -1.39
C TYR A 16 8.67 -10.31 -0.81
N SER A 17 7.67 -10.70 -0.03
CA SER A 17 6.58 -9.84 0.46
C SER A 17 6.91 -9.05 1.74
N ILE A 18 7.90 -9.42 2.54
CA ILE A 18 8.15 -8.73 3.84
C ILE A 18 9.51 -8.01 3.92
N PHE A 19 10.51 -8.44 3.14
CA PHE A 19 11.88 -7.93 3.26
C PHE A 19 12.20 -6.69 2.39
N VAL A 20 11.44 -6.45 1.31
CA VAL A 20 11.58 -5.22 0.50
C VAL A 20 10.93 -4.02 1.22
N LEU A 21 9.87 -4.27 2.00
CA LEU A 21 9.14 -3.25 2.77
C LEU A 21 9.94 -2.61 3.90
N LEU A 22 10.88 -3.34 4.50
CA LEU A 22 11.65 -2.82 5.64
C LEU A 22 12.86 -1.95 5.26
N ASN A 23 13.34 -2.01 4.01
CA ASN A 23 14.62 -1.39 3.66
C ASN A 23 14.55 -0.07 2.89
N LYS A 24 13.36 0.42 2.47
CA LYS A 24 13.33 1.68 1.71
C LYS A 24 12.19 2.67 1.96
N LEU A 25 11.01 2.30 2.47
CA LEU A 25 9.84 3.20 2.28
C LEU A 25 8.95 3.55 3.47
N ALA A 26 9.08 2.89 4.61
CA ALA A 26 8.08 3.10 5.67
C ALA A 26 8.65 3.69 6.97
N LEU A 27 9.96 3.83 7.13
CA LEU A 27 10.56 4.20 8.41
C LEU A 27 11.43 5.46 8.31
N HIS A 28 11.00 6.52 8.99
CA HIS A 28 11.82 7.69 9.22
C HIS A 28 12.59 7.54 10.54
N LYS A 29 13.93 7.60 10.47
CA LYS A 29 14.79 7.51 11.66
C LYS A 29 14.90 8.89 12.34
N CYS A 30 14.52 8.97 13.60
CA CYS A 30 14.73 10.14 14.45
C CYS A 30 15.58 9.72 15.66
N GLY A 31 16.88 10.04 15.64
CA GLY A 31 17.83 9.54 16.64
C GLY A 31 17.91 8.00 16.63
N ASN A 32 17.61 7.38 17.77
CA ASN A 32 17.59 5.92 17.95
C ASN A 32 16.19 5.30 17.78
N LEU A 33 15.20 6.06 17.31
CA LEU A 33 13.83 5.63 17.11
C LEU A 33 13.47 5.62 15.62
N TYR A 34 12.65 4.66 15.22
CA TYR A 34 12.08 4.58 13.87
C TYR A 34 10.58 4.91 13.96
N ARG A 35 10.13 5.82 13.09
CA ARG A 35 8.72 6.20 12.96
C ARG A 35 8.16 5.65 11.67
N LEU A 36 7.01 4.97 11.76
CA LEU A 36 6.24 4.55 10.59
C LEU A 36 5.65 5.79 9.91
N VAL A 37 5.97 5.98 8.63
CA VAL A 37 5.53 7.13 7.83
C VAL A 37 4.49 6.77 6.78
N GLU A 38 4.51 5.54 6.27
CA GLU A 38 3.59 5.05 5.25
C GLU A 38 3.20 3.59 5.58
N ILE A 39 1.93 3.24 5.39
CA ILE A 39 1.43 1.87 5.52
C ILE A 39 0.84 1.42 4.19
N PRO A 40 1.40 0.40 3.52
CA PRO A 40 0.81 -0.12 2.29
C PRO A 40 -0.51 -0.82 2.59
N LEU A 41 -1.52 -0.54 1.77
CA LEU A 41 -2.87 -1.10 1.88
C LEU A 41 -3.17 -2.11 0.77
N THR A 42 -2.61 -1.90 -0.42
CA THR A 42 -2.77 -2.76 -1.59
C THR A 42 -1.44 -3.36 -2.02
N TYR A 43 -1.47 -4.31 -2.96
CA TYR A 43 -0.28 -4.80 -3.67
C TYR A 43 -0.73 -5.29 -5.03
N ASP A 44 -0.12 -4.76 -6.10
CA ASP A 44 -0.50 -5.07 -7.47
C ASP A 44 0.27 -6.26 -8.08
N GLY A 45 1.17 -6.90 -7.31
CA GLY A 45 2.03 -7.98 -7.81
C GLY A 45 3.37 -7.52 -8.38
N ALA A 46 3.55 -6.21 -8.63
CA ALA A 46 4.76 -5.60 -9.19
C ALA A 46 5.52 -4.71 -8.20
N GLY A 47 5.02 -4.58 -6.97
CA GLY A 47 5.64 -3.73 -5.94
C GLY A 47 5.02 -2.36 -5.80
N ASN A 48 3.90 -2.09 -6.49
CA ASN A 48 3.20 -0.82 -6.36
C ASN A 48 2.08 -0.93 -5.33
N HIS A 49 1.85 0.17 -4.62
CA HIS A 49 0.97 0.20 -3.47
C HIS A 49 0.21 1.53 -3.40
N ASP A 50 -1.06 1.46 -2.99
CA ASP A 50 -1.71 2.57 -2.33
C ASP A 50 -1.34 2.51 -0.85
N CYS A 51 -0.85 3.63 -0.31
CA CYS A 51 -0.31 3.73 1.03
C CYS A 51 -1.10 4.74 1.86
N LEU A 52 -1.39 4.39 3.12
CA LEU A 52 -1.83 5.32 4.14
C LEU A 52 -0.65 6.18 4.60
N ASP A 53 -0.74 7.49 4.37
CA ASP A 53 0.31 8.44 4.72
C ASP A 53 0.13 8.98 6.15
N LEU A 54 1.09 8.68 7.02
CA LEU A 54 1.13 9.10 8.42
C LEU A 54 2.03 10.32 8.66
N ALA A 55 2.73 10.78 7.62
CA ALA A 55 3.73 11.84 7.70
C ALA A 55 3.76 12.71 6.43
N PRO A 56 2.62 13.30 6.03
CA PRO A 56 2.51 14.01 4.77
C PRO A 56 3.44 15.22 4.71
N ALA A 57 3.85 15.57 3.50
CA ALA A 57 4.51 16.84 3.23
C ALA A 57 3.61 18.03 3.59
N LYS A 58 4.20 19.23 3.69
CA LYS A 58 3.46 20.45 4.02
C LYS A 58 2.29 20.65 3.04
N GLY A 59 1.08 20.78 3.60
CA GLY A 59 -0.16 20.93 2.83
C GLY A 59 -0.94 19.63 2.63
N GLY A 60 -0.34 18.46 2.91
CA GLY A 60 -1.05 17.19 2.95
C GLY A 60 -1.77 16.95 4.28
N LYS A 61 -2.60 15.90 4.32
CA LYS A 61 -3.42 15.54 5.47
C LYS A 61 -3.01 14.18 5.99
N VAL A 62 -2.79 14.07 7.31
CA VAL A 62 -2.51 12.77 7.95
C VAL A 62 -3.68 11.83 7.68
N GLY A 63 -3.38 10.63 7.20
CA GLY A 63 -4.37 9.64 6.80
C GLY A 63 -4.88 9.78 5.36
N GLN A 64 -4.28 10.65 4.55
CA GLN A 64 -4.48 10.64 3.10
C GLN A 64 -3.90 9.36 2.49
N ILE A 65 -4.38 9.02 1.29
CA ILE A 65 -3.86 7.88 0.52
C ILE A 65 -2.98 8.40 -0.59
N ILE A 66 -1.77 7.86 -0.67
CA ILE A 66 -0.80 8.18 -1.72
C ILE A 66 -0.45 6.93 -2.52
N GLN A 67 -0.10 7.11 -3.79
CA GLN A 67 0.42 6.03 -4.61
C GLN A 67 1.93 5.96 -4.47
N MET A 68 2.42 4.76 -4.16
CA MET A 68 3.82 4.41 -4.12
C MET A 68 4.14 3.49 -5.28
N TRP A 69 4.96 4.00 -6.20
CA TRP A 69 5.58 3.22 -7.26
C TRP A 69 6.90 2.65 -6.75
N HIS A 70 7.19 1.38 -7.07
CA HIS A 70 8.42 0.73 -6.62
C HIS A 70 9.69 1.32 -7.23
N ASP A 71 9.56 1.89 -8.43
CA ASP A 71 10.62 2.43 -9.28
C ASP A 71 10.63 3.97 -9.34
N ASP A 72 9.61 4.63 -8.79
CA ASP A 72 9.51 6.09 -8.73
C ASP A 72 9.45 6.63 -7.28
N GLY A 73 10.19 7.70 -7.03
CA GLY A 73 10.19 8.43 -5.77
C GLY A 73 9.02 9.39 -5.61
N GLU A 74 8.31 9.74 -6.68
CA GLU A 74 7.12 10.58 -6.60
C GLU A 74 5.98 9.88 -5.87
N ARG A 75 5.21 10.66 -5.11
CA ARG A 75 4.03 10.22 -4.36
C ARG A 75 2.84 11.03 -4.81
N GLN A 76 1.93 10.40 -5.54
CA GLN A 76 0.71 11.04 -6.01
C GLN A 76 -0.41 10.89 -4.98
N LEU A 77 -1.19 11.95 -4.75
CA LEU A 77 -2.37 11.88 -3.89
C LEU A 77 -3.47 11.10 -4.61
N VAL A 78 -3.91 9.98 -4.03
CA VAL A 78 -5.01 9.15 -4.53
C VAL A 78 -6.32 9.58 -3.89
N ALA A 79 -6.34 9.76 -2.57
CA ALA A 79 -7.54 10.17 -1.85
C ALA A 79 -7.21 11.02 -0.61
N SER A 80 -8.12 11.92 -0.26
CA SER A 80 -7.92 12.84 0.87
C SER A 80 -8.02 12.17 2.25
N SER A 81 -8.54 10.95 2.32
CA SER A 81 -8.62 10.15 3.54
C SER A 81 -8.78 8.67 3.22
N PHE A 82 -8.42 7.79 4.16
CA PHE A 82 -8.71 6.36 4.08
C PHE A 82 -10.21 6.06 3.92
N HIS A 83 -11.08 6.87 4.53
CA HIS A 83 -12.52 6.71 4.39
C HIS A 83 -12.96 6.95 2.94
N ASN A 84 -12.57 8.08 2.34
CA ASN A 84 -12.91 8.39 0.96
C ASN A 84 -12.43 7.29 -0.01
N TRP A 85 -11.21 6.79 0.20
CA TRP A 85 -10.65 5.72 -0.64
C TRP A 85 -11.46 4.42 -0.54
N LEU A 86 -11.86 4.00 0.67
CA LEU A 86 -12.72 2.82 0.85
C LEU A 86 -14.14 3.05 0.30
N GLU A 87 -14.69 4.23 0.49
CA GLU A 87 -16.04 4.60 0.02
C GLU A 87 -16.11 4.59 -1.51
N GLU A 88 -15.08 5.11 -2.20
CA GLU A 88 -14.96 5.05 -3.66
C GLU A 88 -14.87 3.60 -4.16
N TYR A 89 -14.07 2.75 -3.48
CA TYR A 89 -13.97 1.34 -3.84
C TYR A 89 -15.31 0.59 -3.64
N ALA A 90 -15.99 0.81 -2.52
CA ALA A 90 -17.30 0.24 -2.24
C ALA A 90 -18.35 0.70 -3.27
N THR A 91 -18.37 2.00 -3.59
CA THR A 91 -19.24 2.56 -4.63
C THR A 91 -18.98 1.91 -5.99
N GLY A 92 -17.72 1.69 -6.35
CA GLY A 92 -17.36 1.01 -7.60
C GLY A 92 -17.82 -0.45 -7.65
N LEU A 93 -17.81 -1.15 -6.51
CA LEU A 93 -18.36 -2.52 -6.42
C LEU A 93 -19.88 -2.50 -6.64
N GLU A 94 -20.59 -1.61 -5.95
CA GLU A 94 -22.05 -1.50 -6.03
C GLU A 94 -22.54 -1.05 -7.42
N SER A 95 -21.76 -0.21 -8.11
CA SER A 95 -22.10 0.27 -9.45
C SER A 95 -21.67 -0.67 -10.58
N GLY A 96 -21.02 -1.80 -10.27
CA GLY A 96 -20.50 -2.73 -11.27
C GLY A 96 -19.26 -2.25 -12.04
N GLN A 97 -18.56 -1.21 -11.55
CA GLN A 97 -17.25 -0.82 -12.08
C GLN A 97 -16.20 -1.89 -11.79
N TYR A 98 -16.36 -2.62 -10.69
CA TYR A 98 -15.55 -3.78 -10.35
C TYR A 98 -16.40 -5.06 -10.38
N VAL A 99 -15.81 -6.13 -10.91
CA VAL A 99 -16.45 -7.45 -11.01
C VAL A 99 -15.49 -8.55 -10.57
N PHE A 100 -16.03 -9.70 -10.15
CA PHE A 100 -15.21 -10.86 -9.83
C PHE A 100 -14.82 -11.61 -11.12
N SER A 101 -13.51 -11.75 -11.35
CA SER A 101 -12.97 -12.58 -12.42
C SER A 101 -12.52 -13.94 -11.88
N HIS A 102 -13.08 -15.00 -12.44
CA HIS A 102 -12.63 -16.37 -12.15
C HIS A 102 -11.25 -16.65 -12.75
N GLU A 103 -10.91 -16.02 -13.88
CA GLU A 103 -9.61 -16.16 -14.55
C GLU A 103 -8.49 -15.61 -13.67
N TYR A 104 -8.71 -14.42 -13.09
CA TYR A 104 -7.73 -13.76 -12.21
C TYR A 104 -7.91 -14.14 -10.73
N GLY A 105 -8.97 -14.89 -10.39
CA GLY A 105 -9.26 -15.32 -9.02
C GLY A 105 -9.55 -14.17 -8.05
N GLY A 106 -10.07 -13.05 -8.54
CA GLY A 106 -10.18 -11.82 -7.74
C GLY A 106 -11.05 -10.74 -8.37
N ILE A 107 -11.18 -9.62 -7.65
CA ILE A 107 -11.93 -8.45 -8.11
C ILE A 107 -11.06 -7.64 -9.07
N VAL A 108 -11.60 -7.34 -10.26
CA VAL A 108 -10.93 -6.55 -11.30
C VAL A 108 -11.87 -5.45 -11.80
N LYS A 109 -11.33 -4.45 -12.52
CA LYS A 109 -12.18 -3.47 -13.21
C LYS A 109 -12.91 -4.13 -14.38
N ALA A 110 -14.18 -3.82 -14.56
CA ALA A 110 -15.00 -4.41 -15.62
C ALA A 110 -14.41 -4.14 -17.03
N ASP A 111 -13.84 -2.97 -17.26
CA ASP A 111 -13.24 -2.56 -18.54
C ASP A 111 -11.89 -3.25 -18.86
N SER A 112 -11.25 -3.85 -17.86
CA SER A 112 -10.00 -4.58 -18.03
C SER A 112 -10.22 -6.02 -18.54
N ILE A 113 -11.47 -6.47 -18.52
CA ILE A 113 -11.86 -7.76 -19.09
C ILE A 113 -12.31 -7.51 -20.53
N TRP A 114 -11.49 -7.89 -21.51
CA TRP A 114 -11.73 -7.71 -22.94
C TRP A 114 -12.93 -8.51 -23.53
N CYS A 115 -13.83 -9.00 -22.67
CA CYS A 115 -14.90 -9.95 -23.03
C CYS A 115 -16.30 -9.56 -22.50
N LEU A 116 -16.49 -8.33 -22.01
CA LEU A 116 -17.79 -7.73 -21.69
C LEU A 116 -18.06 -6.53 -22.60
#